data_AF-A0A918YEA4-F1
#
_entry.id   AF-A0A918YEA4-F1
#
_cell.length_a   1.000
_cell.length_b   1.000
_cell.length_c   1.000
_cell.angle_alpha   90.00
_cell.angle_beta   90.00
_cell.angle_gamma   90.00
#
_symmetry.space_group_name_H-M   'P 1'
#
loop_
_entity.id
_entity.type
_entity.pdbx_description
1 polymer ?
#
loop_
_entity_poly.entity_id
_entity_poly.type
_entity_poly.pdbx_seq_one_letter_code
_entity_poly.pdbx_strand_id
1 'polypeptide(L)'
;MADLDDLRSRWLRALLAARDDDSCAPNPHRYADALLRRWQEPQRRYHTVEHLAAVLDHIDVLQEYADDPDAVRLAAWFHDAVYLPERSTNEERSARLAERALPEAGVSQARTAEVARLVRLTVTHDPADDDRDGQVLCDADLAILAAPPSAYAAYTAEVREEYHFVPNDAFREGRSGILRQLLGLPRLFRTPYGQEHWEATARYNLSAELEMLST
;
A
#
# COMPACT_ATOMS: atom_id res chain seq x y z
N MET A 1 -10.37 7.02 -13.59
CA MET A 1 -10.96 5.93 -12.79
C MET A 1 -10.21 4.66 -13.16
N ALA A 2 -9.73 3.93 -12.17
CA ALA A 2 -9.04 2.67 -12.42
C ALA A 2 -9.97 1.67 -13.14
N ASP A 3 -9.44 0.95 -14.12
CA ASP A 3 -10.20 -0.08 -14.84
C ASP A 3 -10.28 -1.35 -13.97
N LEU A 4 -11.49 -1.70 -13.53
CA LEU A 4 -11.72 -2.87 -12.69
C LEU A 4 -11.40 -4.18 -13.42
N ASP A 5 -11.52 -4.22 -14.74
CA ASP A 5 -11.18 -5.42 -15.53
C ASP A 5 -9.67 -5.59 -15.69
N ASP A 6 -8.93 -4.49 -15.81
CA ASP A 6 -7.46 -4.51 -15.70
C ASP A 6 -7.01 -4.98 -14.31
N LEU A 7 -7.60 -4.42 -13.24
CA LEU A 7 -7.30 -4.83 -11.87
C LEU A 7 -7.60 -6.32 -11.64
N ARG A 8 -8.74 -6.84 -12.12
CA ARG A 8 -9.03 -8.28 -12.08
C ARG A 8 -7.97 -9.11 -12.81
N SER A 9 -7.49 -8.62 -13.96
CA SER A 9 -6.44 -9.28 -14.74
C SER A 9 -5.09 -9.27 -14.03
N ARG A 10 -4.74 -8.16 -13.35
CA ARG A 10 -3.54 -8.07 -12.50
C ARG A 10 -3.61 -9.01 -11.30
N TRP A 11 -4.75 -9.06 -10.61
CA TRP A 11 -4.98 -10.04 -9.53
C TRP A 11 -4.80 -11.47 -10.03
N LEU A 12 -5.41 -11.81 -11.17
CA LEU A 12 -5.33 -13.16 -11.74
C LEU A 12 -3.88 -13.55 -12.03
N ARG A 13 -3.10 -12.65 -12.65
CA ARG A 13 -1.68 -12.90 -12.94
C ARG A 13 -0.87 -13.15 -11.66
N ALA A 14 -0.98 -12.26 -10.67
CA ALA A 14 -0.25 -12.39 -9.41
C ALA A 14 -0.66 -13.66 -8.65
N LEU A 15 -1.95 -13.95 -8.56
CA LEU A 15 -2.45 -15.13 -7.86
C LEU A 15 -2.01 -16.44 -8.53
N LEU A 16 -2.08 -16.53 -9.87
CA LEU A 16 -1.67 -17.73 -10.58
C LEU A 16 -0.16 -17.98 -10.47
N ALA A 17 0.67 -16.93 -10.58
CA ALA A 17 2.11 -17.04 -10.38
C ALA A 17 2.48 -17.43 -8.93
N ALA A 18 1.63 -17.04 -7.97
CA ALA A 18 1.80 -17.34 -6.56
C ALA A 18 1.31 -18.74 -6.13
N ARG A 19 0.61 -19.49 -6.98
CA ARG A 19 0.17 -20.86 -6.66
C ARG A 19 1.32 -21.85 -6.83
N ASP A 20 1.30 -22.90 -6.00
CA ASP A 20 2.23 -24.04 -6.12
C ASP A 20 1.74 -25.06 -7.17
N ASP A 21 0.48 -24.96 -7.60
CA ASP A 21 -0.19 -25.87 -8.53
C ASP A 21 -0.83 -25.06 -9.66
N ASP A 22 -0.65 -25.53 -10.91
CA ASP A 22 -1.23 -24.96 -12.14
C ASP A 22 -2.77 -25.12 -12.21
N SER A 23 -3.40 -25.64 -11.16
CA SER A 23 -4.84 -25.85 -11.15
C SER A 23 -5.61 -24.52 -11.16
N CYS A 24 -6.59 -24.45 -12.07
CA CYS A 24 -7.58 -23.37 -12.14
C CYS A 24 -8.59 -23.42 -10.98
N ALA A 25 -8.39 -24.32 -10.02
CA ALA A 25 -9.19 -24.47 -8.82
C ALA A 25 -8.39 -23.96 -7.61
N PRO A 26 -8.98 -23.15 -6.73
CA PRO A 26 -10.33 -22.58 -6.78
C PRO A 26 -10.44 -21.33 -7.67
N ASN A 27 -11.68 -20.92 -8.00
CA ASN A 27 -11.95 -19.79 -8.88
C ASN A 27 -11.28 -18.49 -8.36
N PRO A 28 -10.30 -17.93 -9.08
CA PRO A 28 -9.53 -16.77 -8.65
C PRO A 28 -10.35 -15.48 -8.60
N HIS A 29 -11.39 -15.35 -9.42
CA HIS A 29 -12.19 -14.12 -9.55
C HIS A 29 -12.99 -13.78 -8.29
N ARG A 30 -13.41 -14.80 -7.51
CA ARG A 30 -14.15 -14.59 -6.26
C ARG A 30 -13.37 -13.70 -5.28
N TYR A 31 -12.06 -13.90 -5.18
CA TYR A 31 -11.20 -13.15 -4.27
C TYR A 31 -10.94 -11.74 -4.80
N ALA A 32 -10.69 -11.59 -6.11
CA ALA A 32 -10.58 -10.28 -6.77
C ALA A 32 -11.80 -9.41 -6.48
N ASP A 33 -13.01 -9.91 -6.75
CA ASP A 33 -14.25 -9.15 -6.57
C ASP A 33 -14.51 -8.82 -5.10
N ALA A 34 -14.12 -9.71 -4.17
CA ALA A 34 -14.26 -9.46 -2.74
C ALA A 34 -13.30 -8.39 -2.22
N LEU A 35 -12.09 -8.29 -2.78
CA LEU A 35 -11.13 -7.23 -2.48
C LEU A 35 -11.56 -5.92 -3.14
N LEU A 36 -11.91 -5.93 -4.43
CA LEU A 36 -12.38 -4.74 -5.14
C LEU A 36 -13.61 -4.11 -4.49
N ARG A 37 -14.53 -4.90 -3.92
CA ARG A 37 -15.65 -4.35 -3.13
C ARG A 37 -15.19 -3.58 -1.90
N ARG A 38 -14.13 -4.03 -1.22
CA ARG A 38 -13.55 -3.35 -0.05
C ARG A 38 -12.87 -2.04 -0.45
N TRP A 39 -12.08 -2.07 -1.51
CA TRP A 39 -11.41 -0.89 -2.06
C TRP A 39 -12.39 0.17 -2.61
N GLN A 40 -13.65 -0.21 -2.88
CA GLN A 40 -14.73 0.68 -3.33
C GLN A 40 -15.69 1.09 -2.20
N GLU A 41 -15.37 0.81 -0.94
CA GLU A 41 -16.22 1.21 0.18
C GLU A 41 -16.38 2.76 0.23
N PRO A 42 -17.61 3.28 0.41
CA PRO A 42 -17.96 4.67 0.12
C PRO A 42 -17.31 5.70 1.06
N GLN A 43 -16.77 5.28 2.20
CA GLN A 43 -16.04 6.13 3.12
C GLN A 43 -14.61 6.44 2.68
N ARG A 44 -14.04 5.68 1.73
CA ARG A 44 -12.69 5.90 1.21
C ARG A 44 -12.67 7.13 0.31
N ARG A 45 -11.57 7.88 0.37
CA ARG A 45 -11.33 9.03 -0.51
C ARG A 45 -9.96 8.93 -1.18
N TYR A 46 -8.94 8.59 -0.41
CA TYR A 46 -7.61 8.33 -0.94
C TYR A 46 -7.36 6.82 -1.12
N HIS A 47 -7.69 6.00 -0.12
CA HIS A 47 -7.39 4.56 -0.13
C HIS A 47 -8.43 3.79 -0.96
N THR A 48 -8.55 4.12 -2.24
CA THR A 48 -9.50 3.56 -3.21
C THR A 48 -8.82 2.61 -4.20
N VAL A 49 -9.57 2.13 -5.21
CA VAL A 49 -9.00 1.35 -6.31
C VAL A 49 -7.97 2.12 -7.13
N GLU A 50 -8.01 3.46 -7.12
CA GLU A 50 -6.99 4.31 -7.71
C GLU A 50 -5.65 4.19 -6.98
N HIS A 51 -5.65 4.22 -5.63
CA HIS A 51 -4.44 3.98 -4.83
C HIS A 51 -3.88 2.58 -5.10
N LEU A 52 -4.73 1.54 -5.04
CA LEU A 52 -4.31 0.17 -5.36
C LEU A 52 -3.67 0.08 -6.75
N ALA A 53 -4.27 0.70 -7.77
CA ALA A 53 -3.71 0.70 -9.12
C ALA A 53 -2.34 1.39 -9.18
N ALA A 54 -2.19 2.54 -8.51
CA ALA A 54 -0.93 3.27 -8.44
C ALA A 54 0.17 2.45 -7.74
N VAL A 55 -0.14 1.81 -6.61
CA VAL A 55 0.82 0.93 -5.91
C VAL A 55 1.25 -0.23 -6.80
N LEU A 56 0.32 -0.87 -7.52
CA LEU A 56 0.65 -1.94 -8.46
C LEU A 56 1.53 -1.45 -9.63
N ASP A 57 1.25 -0.26 -10.17
CA ASP A 57 2.10 0.36 -11.20
C ASP A 57 3.52 0.63 -10.69
N HIS A 58 3.66 1.11 -9.45
CA HIS A 58 4.96 1.33 -8.81
C HIS A 58 5.70 0.02 -8.53
N ILE A 59 5.01 -1.04 -8.11
CA ILE A 59 5.61 -2.38 -7.99
C ILE A 59 6.13 -2.86 -9.35
N ASP A 60 5.41 -2.63 -10.44
CA ASP A 60 5.87 -3.03 -11.78
C ASP A 60 7.16 -2.28 -12.20
N VAL A 61 7.35 -1.02 -11.75
CA VAL A 61 8.62 -0.29 -11.92
C VAL A 61 9.74 -0.88 -11.06
N LEU A 62 9.41 -1.30 -9.84
CA LEU A 62 10.39 -1.76 -8.85
C LEU A 62 10.64 -3.28 -8.84
N GLN A 63 9.94 -4.05 -9.67
CA GLN A 63 9.91 -5.51 -9.55
C GLN A 63 11.29 -6.20 -9.65
N GLU A 64 12.27 -5.58 -10.29
CA GLU A 64 13.66 -6.10 -10.36
C GLU A 64 14.39 -6.06 -9.01
N TYR A 65 13.89 -5.25 -8.07
CA TYR A 65 14.43 -5.14 -6.72
C TYR A 65 13.81 -6.15 -5.75
N ALA A 66 12.68 -6.78 -6.08
CA ALA A 66 12.03 -7.80 -5.26
C ALA A 66 12.64 -9.20 -5.45
N ASP A 67 12.60 -10.03 -4.40
CA ASP A 67 12.93 -11.45 -4.48
C ASP A 67 11.70 -12.27 -4.94
N ASP A 68 10.50 -11.94 -4.44
CA ASP A 68 9.21 -12.49 -4.90
C ASP A 68 8.23 -11.35 -5.24
N PRO A 69 8.29 -10.78 -6.46
CA PRO A 69 7.41 -9.68 -6.84
C PRO A 69 5.93 -10.04 -6.83
N ASP A 70 5.56 -11.31 -6.95
CA ASP A 70 4.16 -11.74 -6.92
C ASP A 70 3.63 -11.80 -5.48
N ALA A 71 4.46 -12.17 -4.50
CA ALA A 71 4.14 -11.98 -3.08
C ALA A 71 3.94 -10.49 -2.75
N VAL A 72 4.80 -9.60 -3.28
CA VAL A 72 4.66 -8.15 -3.10
C VAL A 72 3.36 -7.62 -3.71
N ARG A 73 3.01 -8.04 -4.93
CA ARG A 73 1.73 -7.69 -5.56
C ARG A 73 0.55 -8.17 -4.72
N LEU A 74 0.57 -9.41 -4.25
CA LEU A 74 -0.48 -9.92 -3.37
C LEU A 74 -0.59 -9.09 -2.09
N ALA A 75 0.53 -8.71 -1.46
CA ALA A 75 0.52 -7.83 -0.29
C ALA A 75 -0.11 -6.46 -0.59
N ALA A 76 0.18 -5.86 -1.75
CA ALA A 76 -0.46 -4.61 -2.17
C ALA A 76 -2.00 -4.72 -2.25
N TRP A 77 -2.53 -5.85 -2.73
CA TRP A 77 -3.97 -6.09 -2.74
C TRP A 77 -4.61 -6.14 -1.36
N PHE A 78 -3.86 -6.57 -0.35
CA PHE A 78 -4.36 -6.74 1.01
C PHE A 78 -4.06 -5.58 1.95
N HIS A 79 -2.99 -4.78 1.75
CA HIS A 79 -2.48 -3.88 2.80
C HIS A 79 -3.55 -2.98 3.44
N ASP A 80 -4.36 -2.31 2.61
CA ASP A 80 -5.52 -1.51 3.05
C ASP A 80 -6.88 -2.13 2.69
N ALA A 81 -6.94 -3.44 2.48
CA ALA A 81 -8.21 -4.13 2.20
C ALA A 81 -9.20 -3.98 3.36
N VAL A 82 -8.73 -3.87 4.60
CA VAL A 82 -9.55 -3.42 5.74
C VAL A 82 -9.13 -1.99 6.09
N TYR A 83 -10.03 -1.03 5.91
CA TYR A 83 -9.72 0.38 6.19
C TYR A 83 -10.86 1.05 6.94
N LEU A 84 -10.61 1.31 8.22
CA LEU A 84 -11.49 2.06 9.11
C LEU A 84 -10.63 3.16 9.76
N PRO A 85 -10.72 4.43 9.31
CA PRO A 85 -9.88 5.52 9.81
C PRO A 85 -9.92 5.73 11.34
N GLU A 86 -10.99 5.27 12.00
CA GLU A 86 -11.16 5.32 13.46
C GLU A 86 -10.37 4.23 14.22
N ARG A 87 -9.64 3.35 13.51
CA ARG A 87 -8.98 2.16 14.09
C ARG A 87 -7.50 2.11 13.70
N SER A 88 -6.65 1.83 14.68
CA SER A 88 -5.21 1.59 14.50
C SER A 88 -4.84 0.12 14.20
N THR A 89 -5.82 -0.70 13.82
CA THR A 89 -5.65 -2.16 13.63
C THR A 89 -5.91 -2.60 12.20
N ASN A 90 -5.87 -1.68 11.23
CA ASN A 90 -6.30 -1.92 9.86
C ASN A 90 -5.36 -2.93 9.19
N GLU A 91 -4.07 -2.70 9.28
CA GLU A 91 -3.00 -3.52 8.72
C GLU A 91 -3.01 -4.94 9.31
N GLU A 92 -3.18 -5.08 10.63
CA GLU A 92 -3.30 -6.40 11.26
C GLU A 92 -4.56 -7.14 10.81
N ARG A 93 -5.68 -6.43 10.60
CA ARG A 93 -6.92 -7.05 10.09
C ARG A 93 -6.80 -7.42 8.62
N SER A 94 -6.12 -6.60 7.83
CA SER A 94 -5.76 -6.85 6.43
C SER A 94 -4.85 -8.07 6.31
N ALA A 95 -3.83 -8.20 7.16
CA ALA A 95 -2.94 -9.36 7.20
C ALA A 95 -3.72 -10.63 7.54
N ARG A 96 -4.59 -10.60 8.56
CA ARG A 96 -5.46 -11.74 8.91
C ARG A 96 -6.45 -12.09 7.80
N LEU A 97 -6.87 -11.11 6.99
CA LEU A 97 -7.69 -11.37 5.82
C LEU A 97 -6.89 -12.15 4.76
N ALA A 98 -5.63 -11.78 4.53
CA ALA A 98 -4.72 -12.50 3.63
C ALA A 98 -4.46 -13.94 4.12
N GLU A 99 -4.17 -14.12 5.42
CA GLU A 99 -3.94 -15.43 6.06
C GLU A 99 -5.12 -16.40 5.91
N ARG A 100 -6.34 -15.88 5.75
CA ARG A 100 -7.55 -16.69 5.50
C ARG A 100 -7.77 -16.92 4.01
N ALA A 101 -7.67 -15.86 3.20
CA ALA A 101 -8.05 -15.90 1.79
C ALA A 101 -7.04 -16.64 0.91
N LEU A 102 -5.74 -16.45 1.14
CA LEU A 102 -4.69 -16.97 0.27
C LEU A 102 -4.55 -18.50 0.30
N PRO A 103 -4.62 -19.19 1.46
CA PRO A 103 -4.63 -20.65 1.49
C PRO A 103 -5.86 -21.22 0.79
N GLU A 104 -7.04 -20.62 1.02
CA GLU A 104 -8.25 -21.00 0.31
C GLU A 104 -8.15 -20.73 -1.19
N ALA A 105 -7.28 -19.81 -1.64
CA ALA A 105 -7.03 -19.48 -3.03
C ALA A 105 -5.93 -20.32 -3.69
N GLY A 106 -5.34 -21.29 -2.97
CA GLY A 106 -4.31 -22.21 -3.46
C GLY A 106 -2.86 -21.74 -3.28
N VAL A 107 -2.63 -20.69 -2.50
CA VAL A 107 -1.28 -20.18 -2.20
C VAL A 107 -0.68 -20.94 -1.02
N SER A 108 0.62 -21.24 -1.09
CA SER A 108 1.35 -21.96 -0.05
C SER A 108 1.29 -21.25 1.31
N GLN A 109 1.43 -22.02 2.40
CA GLN A 109 1.48 -21.42 3.74
C GLN A 109 2.67 -20.48 3.91
N ALA A 110 3.82 -20.81 3.31
CA ALA A 110 5.03 -20.00 3.38
C ALA A 110 4.82 -18.64 2.70
N ARG A 111 4.31 -18.63 1.46
CA ARG A 111 4.03 -17.39 0.72
C ARG A 111 2.89 -16.60 1.36
N THR A 112 1.87 -17.28 1.90
CA THR A 112 0.80 -16.62 2.67
C THR A 112 1.36 -15.89 3.90
N ALA A 113 2.25 -16.54 4.66
CA ALA A 113 2.89 -15.93 5.82
C ALA A 113 3.73 -14.71 5.42
N GLU A 114 4.43 -14.79 4.29
CA GLU A 114 5.21 -13.67 3.77
C GLU A 114 4.32 -12.49 3.35
N VAL A 115 3.25 -12.73 2.58
CA VAL A 115 2.27 -11.68 2.24
C VAL A 115 1.70 -11.01 3.49
N ALA A 116 1.35 -11.79 4.51
CA ALA A 116 0.82 -11.25 5.76
C ALA A 116 1.88 -10.46 6.56
N ARG A 117 3.15 -10.85 6.50
CA ARG A 117 4.28 -10.10 7.09
C ARG A 117 4.46 -8.76 6.37
N LEU A 118 4.47 -8.76 5.04
CA LEU A 118 4.57 -7.56 4.21
C LEU A 118 3.42 -6.58 4.48
N VAL A 119 2.18 -7.07 4.57
CA VAL A 119 1.03 -6.23 4.95
C VAL A 119 1.21 -5.58 6.33
N ARG A 120 1.76 -6.30 7.31
CA ARG A 120 2.01 -5.70 8.64
C ARG A 120 3.13 -4.67 8.63
N LEU A 121 4.07 -4.79 7.70
CA LEU A 121 5.21 -3.88 7.58
C LEU A 121 4.80 -2.45 7.19
N THR A 122 3.66 -2.31 6.50
CA THR A 122 3.09 -0.99 6.11
C THR A 122 2.55 -0.19 7.29
N VAL A 123 2.60 -0.71 8.53
CA VAL A 123 2.34 0.11 9.73
C VAL A 123 3.46 1.13 9.95
N THR A 124 4.70 0.73 9.68
CA THR A 124 5.91 1.52 9.98
C THR A 124 6.63 2.01 8.74
N HIS A 125 6.45 1.31 7.61
CA HIS A 125 7.20 1.52 6.36
C HIS A 125 8.72 1.52 6.55
N ASP A 126 9.22 0.73 7.51
CA ASP A 126 10.64 0.63 7.87
C ASP A 126 11.13 -0.82 7.71
N PRO A 127 11.30 -1.31 6.47
CA PRO A 127 11.81 -2.64 6.19
C PRO A 127 13.30 -2.74 6.55
N ALA A 128 13.77 -3.93 6.93
CA ALA A 128 15.19 -4.16 7.15
C ALA A 128 16.02 -3.94 5.86
N ASP A 129 17.33 -3.69 6.01
CA ASP A 129 18.21 -3.42 4.87
C ASP A 129 18.37 -4.62 3.91
N ASP A 130 18.12 -5.83 4.39
CA ASP A 130 18.11 -7.08 3.61
C ASP A 130 16.70 -7.56 3.21
N ASP A 131 15.64 -6.84 3.60
CA ASP A 131 14.24 -7.18 3.30
C ASP A 131 13.80 -6.59 1.95
N ARG A 132 14.25 -7.21 0.86
CA ARG A 132 14.02 -6.73 -0.51
C ARG A 132 12.53 -6.58 -0.88
N ASP A 133 11.72 -7.57 -0.54
CA ASP A 133 10.27 -7.52 -0.80
C ASP A 133 9.58 -6.43 0.01
N GLY A 134 9.96 -6.26 1.29
CA GLY A 134 9.48 -5.18 2.14
C GLY A 134 9.87 -3.80 1.63
N GLN A 135 11.09 -3.65 1.11
CA GLN A 135 11.56 -2.41 0.48
C GLN A 135 10.71 -2.03 -0.73
N VAL A 136 10.41 -2.99 -1.61
CA VAL A 136 9.57 -2.72 -2.79
C VAL A 136 8.15 -2.34 -2.38
N LEU A 137 7.53 -3.05 -1.43
CA LEU A 137 6.17 -2.72 -1.00
C LEU A 137 6.10 -1.33 -0.36
N CYS A 138 7.01 -1.03 0.58
CA CYS A 138 7.00 0.25 1.29
C CYS A 138 7.26 1.41 0.32
N ASP A 139 8.22 1.27 -0.59
CA ASP A 139 8.52 2.29 -1.58
C ASP A 139 7.34 2.52 -2.54
N ALA A 140 6.68 1.45 -2.99
CA ALA A 140 5.54 1.55 -3.89
C ALA A 140 4.32 2.22 -3.22
N ASP A 141 4.06 1.91 -1.95
CA ASP A 141 2.97 2.52 -1.18
C ASP A 141 3.22 4.01 -0.88
N LEU A 142 4.47 4.36 -0.57
CA LEU A 142 4.89 5.74 -0.28
C LEU A 142 5.17 6.59 -1.54
N ALA A 143 5.11 6.03 -2.74
CA ALA A 143 5.50 6.73 -3.97
C ALA A 143 4.65 7.98 -4.26
N ILE A 144 3.40 8.05 -3.77
CA ILE A 144 2.56 9.26 -3.85
C ILE A 144 3.25 10.47 -3.23
N LEU A 145 4.14 10.27 -2.25
CA LEU A 145 4.83 11.36 -1.58
C LEU A 145 5.76 12.10 -2.54
N ALA A 146 6.28 11.41 -3.56
CA ALA A 146 7.11 11.98 -4.61
C ALA A 146 6.32 12.51 -5.81
N ALA A 147 4.99 12.59 -5.72
CA ALA A 147 4.16 13.09 -6.81
C ALA A 147 4.38 14.61 -7.05
N PRO A 148 4.06 15.10 -8.27
CA PRO A 148 4.05 16.54 -8.54
C PRO A 148 3.16 17.31 -7.56
N PRO A 149 3.44 18.59 -7.28
CA PRO A 149 2.76 19.34 -6.21
C PRO A 149 1.23 19.34 -6.28
N SER A 150 0.64 19.36 -7.49
CA SER A 150 -0.82 19.32 -7.64
C SER A 150 -1.43 17.97 -7.27
N ALA A 151 -0.74 16.87 -7.58
CA ALA A 151 -1.19 15.52 -7.21
C ALA A 151 -0.99 15.29 -5.71
N TYR A 152 0.13 15.76 -5.14
CA TYR A 152 0.37 15.71 -3.70
C TYR A 152 -0.69 16.50 -2.92
N ALA A 153 -1.06 17.70 -3.40
CA ALA A 153 -2.12 18.49 -2.78
C ALA A 153 -3.48 17.76 -2.80
N ALA A 154 -3.84 17.12 -3.92
CA ALA A 154 -5.05 16.29 -4.00
C ALA A 154 -5.01 15.14 -2.99
N TYR A 155 -3.90 14.40 -2.92
CA TYR A 155 -3.67 13.35 -1.92
C TYR A 155 -3.91 13.85 -0.50
N THR A 156 -3.29 14.97 -0.10
CA THR A 156 -3.45 15.50 1.27
C THR A 156 -4.89 15.92 1.57
N ALA A 157 -5.62 16.45 0.57
CA ALA A 157 -7.02 16.81 0.71
C ALA A 157 -7.92 15.57 0.86
N GLU A 158 -7.69 14.53 0.06
CA GLU A 158 -8.42 13.26 0.16
C GLU A 158 -8.17 12.58 1.51
N VAL A 159 -6.93 12.54 1.99
CA VAL A 159 -6.60 12.06 3.35
C VAL A 159 -7.32 12.90 4.40
N ARG A 160 -7.34 14.24 4.26
CA ARG A 160 -8.09 15.10 5.21
C ARG A 160 -9.58 14.75 5.22
N GLU A 161 -10.18 14.43 4.09
CA GLU A 161 -11.57 14.01 4.00
C GLU A 161 -11.83 12.66 4.68
N GLU A 162 -10.92 11.68 4.57
CA GLU A 162 -11.09 10.38 5.27
C GLU A 162 -11.11 10.54 6.79
N TYR A 163 -10.39 11.54 7.31
CA TYR A 163 -10.37 11.89 8.73
C TYR A 163 -11.29 13.08 9.07
N HIS A 164 -12.34 13.34 8.27
CA HIS A 164 -13.24 14.50 8.50
C HIS A 164 -13.85 14.55 9.90
N PHE A 165 -14.02 13.39 10.56
CA PHE A 165 -14.57 13.27 11.91
C PHE A 165 -13.57 13.67 13.00
N VAL A 166 -12.27 13.74 12.69
CA VAL A 166 -11.22 14.19 13.60
C VAL A 166 -11.21 15.72 13.65
N PRO A 167 -11.25 16.34 14.85
CA PRO A 167 -11.10 17.78 15.01
C PRO A 167 -9.81 18.29 14.37
N ASN A 168 -9.84 19.50 13.81
CA ASN A 168 -8.71 20.05 13.04
C ASN A 168 -7.38 20.02 13.80
N ASP A 169 -7.36 20.44 15.05
CA ASP A 169 -6.11 20.48 15.84
C ASP A 169 -5.53 19.09 16.06
N ALA A 170 -6.39 18.11 16.39
CA ALA A 170 -5.99 16.71 16.57
C ALA A 170 -5.53 16.08 15.25
N PHE A 171 -6.17 16.39 14.12
CA PHE A 171 -5.74 15.94 12.80
C PHE A 171 -4.36 16.52 12.45
N ARG A 172 -4.17 17.83 12.66
CA ARG A 172 -2.88 18.50 12.39
C ARG A 172 -1.77 17.92 13.25
N GLU A 173 -2.00 17.69 14.54
CA GLU A 173 -1.04 17.06 15.44
C GLU A 173 -0.68 15.64 14.99
N GLY A 174 -1.69 14.80 14.74
CA GLY A 174 -1.49 13.41 14.30
C GLY A 174 -0.78 13.32 12.95
N ARG A 175 -1.23 14.09 11.95
CA ARG A 175 -0.60 14.15 10.62
C ARG A 175 0.83 14.66 10.72
N SER A 176 1.09 15.72 11.48
CA SER A 176 2.46 16.20 11.72
C SER A 176 3.34 15.13 12.38
N GLY A 177 2.79 14.32 13.28
CA GLY A 177 3.47 13.17 13.87
C GLY A 177 3.94 12.17 12.81
N ILE A 178 3.06 11.76 11.90
CA ILE A 178 3.37 10.86 10.78
C ILE A 178 4.45 11.45 9.88
N LEU A 179 4.31 12.73 9.48
CA LEU A 179 5.29 13.40 8.61
C LEU A 179 6.68 13.46 9.27
N ARG A 180 6.75 13.76 10.58
CA ARG A 180 8.02 13.78 11.31
C ARG A 180 8.63 12.38 11.43
N GLN A 181 7.82 11.34 11.63
CA GLN A 181 8.30 9.97 11.64
C GLN A 181 8.95 9.61 10.29
N LEU A 182 8.25 9.86 9.18
CA LEU A 182 8.75 9.59 7.83
C LEU A 182 10.01 10.40 7.51
N LEU A 183 10.04 11.69 7.82
CA LEU A 183 11.21 12.55 7.62
C LEU A 183 12.41 12.14 8.49
N GLY A 184 12.16 11.53 9.64
CA GLY A 184 13.16 11.01 10.57
C GLY A 184 13.83 9.72 10.11
N LEU A 185 13.27 9.02 9.11
CA LEU A 185 13.92 7.84 8.53
C LEU A 185 15.23 8.26 7.82
N PRO A 186 16.34 7.52 8.00
CA PRO A 186 17.60 7.83 7.31
C PRO A 186 17.46 7.81 5.78
N ARG A 187 16.59 6.94 5.27
CA ARG A 187 16.17 6.84 3.87
C ARG A 187 14.66 6.62 3.86
N LEU A 188 13.92 7.48 3.18
CA LEU A 188 12.47 7.35 3.06
C LEU A 188 12.12 6.25 2.06
N PHE A 189 12.83 6.20 0.94
CA PHE A 189 12.78 5.10 -0.02
C PHE A 189 14.01 4.22 0.12
N ARG A 190 13.81 2.91 0.01
CA ARG A 190 14.81 1.90 0.33
C ARG A 190 15.43 1.31 -0.92
N THR A 191 14.66 1.17 -2.00
CA THR A 191 15.17 0.72 -3.30
C THR A 191 16.11 1.75 -3.94
N PRO A 192 17.10 1.33 -4.73
CA PRO A 192 17.95 2.26 -5.49
C PRO A 192 17.16 3.23 -6.36
N TYR A 193 16.12 2.73 -7.04
CA TYR A 193 15.24 3.56 -7.89
C TYR A 193 14.52 4.63 -7.08
N GLY A 194 13.89 4.27 -5.95
CA GLY A 194 13.18 5.23 -5.10
C GLY A 194 14.12 6.29 -4.51
N GLN A 195 15.32 5.90 -4.11
CA GLN A 195 16.34 6.85 -3.63
C GLN A 195 16.75 7.86 -4.71
N GLU A 196 16.95 7.41 -5.95
CA GLU A 196 17.38 8.26 -7.06
C GLU A 196 16.26 9.17 -7.57
N HIS A 197 15.04 8.63 -7.71
CA HIS A 197 13.96 9.30 -8.44
C HIS A 197 12.89 9.93 -7.56
N TRP A 198 12.71 9.47 -6.32
CA TRP A 198 11.56 9.85 -5.48
C TRP A 198 11.93 10.59 -4.19
N GLU A 199 13.03 10.21 -3.54
CA GLU A 199 13.44 10.71 -2.21
C GLU A 199 13.44 12.25 -2.10
N ALA A 200 14.08 12.94 -3.04
CA ALA A 200 14.23 14.39 -2.97
C ALA A 200 12.87 15.10 -3.06
N THR A 201 12.02 14.69 -4.00
CA THR A 201 10.67 15.26 -4.18
C THR A 201 9.78 14.97 -2.99
N ALA A 202 9.82 13.74 -2.47
CA ALA A 202 9.03 13.37 -1.29
C ALA A 202 9.43 14.16 -0.05
N ARG A 203 10.72 14.28 0.24
CA ARG A 203 11.18 15.09 1.37
C ARG A 203 10.80 16.57 1.26
N TYR A 204 10.83 17.12 0.05
CA TYR A 204 10.34 18.48 -0.21
C TYR A 204 8.84 18.60 0.11
N ASN A 205 8.02 17.70 -0.44
CA ASN A 205 6.56 17.71 -0.23
C ASN A 205 6.18 17.52 1.25
N LEU A 206 6.78 16.54 1.93
CA LEU A 206 6.54 16.27 3.36
C LEU A 206 6.92 17.46 4.25
N SER A 207 8.05 18.12 3.95
CA SER A 207 8.51 19.30 4.71
C SER A 207 7.57 20.49 4.49
N ALA A 208 7.16 20.74 3.26
CA ALA A 208 6.20 21.79 2.93
C ALA A 208 4.83 21.56 3.61
N GLU A 209 4.33 20.32 3.61
CA GLU A 209 3.11 19.97 4.33
C GLU A 209 3.25 20.20 5.83
N LEU A 210 4.37 19.78 6.42
CA LEU A 210 4.62 19.95 7.85
C LEU A 210 4.67 21.42 8.27
N GLU A 211 5.24 22.30 7.45
CA GLU A 211 5.24 23.76 7.68
C GLU A 211 3.81 24.33 7.65
N MET A 212 2.98 23.93 6.67
CA MET A 212 1.58 24.34 6.59
C MET A 212 0.74 23.86 7.78
N LEU A 213 1.01 22.66 8.30
CA LEU A 213 0.35 22.10 9.47
C LEU A 213 0.85 22.66 10.80
N SER A 214 1.96 23.40 10.80
CA SER A 214 2.51 24.07 11.98
C SER A 214 2.06 25.54 12.12
N THR A 215 1.37 26.08 11.12
CA THR A 215 0.88 27.47 11.06
C THR A 215 -0.60 27.60 11.36
#